data_AF-A0A2M7PKX9-F1
#
_entry.id   AF-A0A2M7PKX9-F1
#
_cell.length_a   1.000
_cell.length_b   1.000
_cell.length_c   1.000
_cell.angle_alpha   90.00
_cell.angle_beta   90.00
_cell.angle_gamma   90.00
#
_symmetry.space_group_name_H-M   'P 1'
#
loop_
_entity.id
_entity.type
_entity.pdbx_description
1 polymer ?
#
loop_
_entity_poly.entity_id
_entity_poly.type
_entity_poly.pdbx_seq_one_letter_code
_entity_poly.pdbx_strand_id
1 'polypeptide(L)'
;QQFIGHFKGKNYLKDAVRKQAWCMLLQGEAKKYTEKMAMVENIGYTNVGIDNEAETEAENRLIPNPTLLKSRLLFDGGYYSEATIQLEKLAPERLKLEEQVEKQYRLARIAQKTGETEKARAAYIKTIEMGKNLDLYYAANSALLLGNIYEDAGEKELAMDMYRQCLSFDFHTYRGSIRGLAKQHLSRLE
;
A
#
# COMPACT_ATOMS: atom_id res chain seq x y z
N GLN A 1 -18.98 -15.18 -3.93
CA GLN A 1 -20.37 -14.67 -3.91
C GLN A 1 -21.10 -14.92 -2.59
N GLN A 2 -20.74 -15.94 -1.79
CA GLN A 2 -21.48 -16.30 -0.57
C GLN A 2 -21.43 -15.28 0.58
N PHE A 3 -20.31 -14.56 0.82
CA PHE A 3 -20.20 -13.67 1.98
C PHE A 3 -21.18 -12.49 1.96
N ILE A 4 -21.22 -11.71 0.87
CA ILE A 4 -22.05 -10.50 0.77
C ILE A 4 -23.55 -10.81 0.87
N GLY A 5 -23.99 -11.97 0.37
CA GLY A 5 -25.40 -12.38 0.42
C GLY A 5 -25.87 -12.90 1.79
N HIS A 6 -24.96 -13.31 2.68
CA HIS A 6 -25.28 -13.95 3.96
C HIS A 6 -24.80 -13.17 5.19
N PHE A 7 -23.91 -12.19 5.00
CA PHE A 7 -23.40 -11.37 6.08
C PHE A 7 -24.43 -10.33 6.51
N LYS A 8 -24.85 -10.39 7.79
CA LYS A 8 -25.87 -9.50 8.36
C LYS A 8 -25.31 -8.16 8.87
N GLY A 9 -23.99 -8.02 8.94
CA GLY A 9 -23.34 -6.78 9.34
C GLY A 9 -23.19 -5.80 8.18
N LYS A 10 -22.82 -4.55 8.50
CA LYS A 10 -22.64 -3.47 7.51
C LYS A 10 -21.17 -3.11 7.26
N ASN A 11 -20.24 -3.66 8.05
CA ASN A 11 -18.79 -3.55 7.86
C ASN A 11 -18.27 -4.64 6.90
N TYR A 12 -17.07 -4.46 6.37
CA TYR A 12 -16.35 -5.30 5.42
C TYR A 12 -17.04 -5.52 4.06
N LEU A 13 -18.22 -4.92 3.84
CA LEU A 13 -18.95 -5.07 2.57
C LEU A 13 -18.25 -4.33 1.43
N LYS A 14 -17.71 -3.13 1.68
CA LYS A 14 -16.97 -2.34 0.69
C LYS A 14 -15.71 -3.08 0.27
N ASP A 15 -14.92 -3.56 1.21
CA ASP A 15 -13.72 -4.35 0.92
C ASP A 15 -14.04 -5.67 0.20
N ALA A 16 -15.13 -6.35 0.59
CA ALA A 16 -15.55 -7.58 -0.08
C ALA A 16 -15.91 -7.33 -1.57
N VAL A 17 -16.58 -6.22 -1.89
CA VAL A 17 -16.87 -5.83 -3.27
C VAL A 17 -15.59 -5.43 -4.01
N ARG A 18 -14.70 -4.65 -3.38
CA ARG A 18 -13.39 -4.31 -3.95
C ARG A 18 -12.59 -5.54 -4.34
N LYS A 19 -12.53 -6.56 -3.47
CA LYS A 19 -11.86 -7.83 -3.78
C LYS A 19 -12.48 -8.55 -4.97
N GLN A 20 -13.80 -8.48 -5.17
CA GLN A 20 -14.43 -8.98 -6.39
C GLN A 20 -14.00 -8.17 -7.62
N ALA A 21 -13.92 -6.85 -7.51
CA ALA A 21 -13.42 -5.99 -8.57
C ALA A 21 -12.00 -6.38 -8.97
N TRP A 22 -11.10 -6.55 -7.98
CA TRP A 22 -9.73 -7.00 -8.22
C TRP A 22 -9.66 -8.33 -8.98
N CYS A 23 -10.49 -9.32 -8.63
CA CYS A 23 -10.57 -10.57 -9.38
C CYS A 23 -10.96 -10.33 -10.85
N MET A 24 -11.95 -9.47 -11.11
CA MET A 24 -12.37 -9.12 -12.48
C MET A 24 -11.22 -8.48 -13.26
N LEU A 25 -10.50 -7.54 -12.64
CA LEU A 25 -9.37 -6.88 -13.29
C LEU A 25 -8.25 -7.87 -13.64
N LEU A 26 -7.93 -8.81 -12.74
CA LEU A 26 -6.93 -9.85 -12.96
C LEU A 26 -7.33 -10.87 -14.03
N GLN A 27 -8.63 -10.97 -14.33
CA GLN A 27 -9.18 -11.77 -15.44
C GLN A 27 -9.23 -11.00 -16.77
N GLY A 28 -8.72 -9.76 -16.81
CA GLY A 28 -8.76 -8.89 -17.99
C GLY A 28 -10.09 -8.16 -18.17
N GLU A 29 -11.00 -8.25 -17.20
CA GLU A 29 -12.35 -7.70 -17.28
C GLU A 29 -12.42 -6.28 -16.69
N ALA A 30 -11.65 -5.34 -17.26
CA ALA A 30 -11.53 -3.97 -16.75
C ALA A 30 -12.87 -3.23 -16.64
N LYS A 31 -13.82 -3.48 -17.56
CA LYS A 31 -15.17 -2.92 -17.48
C LYS A 31 -15.92 -3.41 -16.23
N LYS A 32 -15.86 -4.72 -15.95
CA LYS A 32 -16.49 -5.31 -14.74
C LYS A 32 -15.81 -4.85 -13.46
N TYR A 33 -14.50 -4.58 -13.49
CA TYR A 33 -13.81 -3.92 -12.37
C TYR A 33 -14.46 -2.57 -12.07
N THR A 34 -14.61 -1.69 -13.06
CA THR A 34 -15.22 -0.37 -12.86
C THR A 34 -16.66 -0.46 -12.37
N GLU A 35 -17.46 -1.37 -12.95
CA GLU A 35 -18.84 -1.63 -12.49
C GLU A 35 -18.88 -2.04 -11.01
N LYS A 36 -17.96 -2.92 -10.58
CA LYS A 36 -17.86 -3.33 -9.17
C LYS A 36 -17.38 -2.20 -8.26
N MET A 37 -16.41 -1.41 -8.69
CA MET A 37 -15.93 -0.26 -7.91
C MET A 37 -17.03 0.78 -7.70
N ALA A 38 -17.90 1.03 -8.69
CA ALA A 38 -19.07 1.91 -8.51
C ALA A 38 -20.07 1.39 -7.45
N MET A 39 -20.15 0.06 -7.25
CA MET A 39 -20.95 -0.51 -6.18
C MET A 39 -20.34 -0.27 -4.80
N VAL A 40 -19.01 -0.15 -4.70
CA VAL A 40 -18.32 0.11 -3.43
C VAL A 40 -18.81 1.40 -2.79
N GLU A 41 -19.02 2.45 -3.61
CA GLU A 41 -19.50 3.76 -3.13
C GLU A 41 -20.87 3.69 -2.44
N ASN A 42 -21.71 2.72 -2.82
CA ASN A 42 -23.12 2.67 -2.44
C ASN A 42 -23.48 1.52 -1.47
N ILE A 43 -22.48 0.80 -0.91
CA ILE A 43 -22.70 -0.36 -0.04
C ILE A 43 -22.07 -0.17 1.35
N GLY A 44 -22.70 -0.71 2.40
CA GLY A 44 -22.09 -0.79 3.74
C GLY A 44 -21.76 0.56 4.38
N TYR A 45 -20.81 0.56 5.31
CA TYR A 45 -20.29 1.76 6.00
C TYR A 45 -18.76 1.82 5.90
N THR A 46 -18.16 2.98 6.22
CA THR A 46 -16.70 3.21 6.28
C THR A 46 -16.14 3.25 7.69
N ASN A 47 -16.83 2.60 8.64
CA ASN A 47 -16.45 2.64 10.06
C ASN A 47 -15.16 1.86 10.37
N VAL A 48 -14.72 0.99 9.45
CA VAL A 48 -13.47 0.22 9.56
C VAL A 48 -12.49 0.68 8.48
N GLY A 49 -11.19 0.70 8.83
CA GLY A 49 -10.15 1.22 7.94
C GLY A 49 -10.17 0.59 6.53
N ILE A 50 -10.37 -0.72 6.45
CA ILE A 50 -10.36 -1.44 5.17
C ILE A 50 -11.53 -1.05 4.24
N ASP A 51 -12.68 -0.69 4.79
CA ASP A 51 -13.82 -0.21 3.99
C ASP A 51 -13.64 1.25 3.58
N ASN A 52 -13.03 2.07 4.44
CA ASN A 52 -12.64 3.43 4.08
C ASN A 52 -11.63 3.43 2.92
N GLU A 53 -10.63 2.54 2.97
CA GLU A 53 -9.69 2.37 1.86
C GLU A 53 -10.39 1.91 0.57
N ALA A 54 -11.38 1.02 0.68
CA ALA A 54 -12.13 0.55 -0.47
C ALA A 54 -12.95 1.69 -1.10
N GLU A 55 -13.57 2.53 -0.27
CA GLU A 55 -14.25 3.76 -0.69
C GLU A 55 -13.29 4.71 -1.42
N THR A 56 -12.16 5.07 -0.80
CA THR A 56 -11.17 5.97 -1.42
C THR A 56 -10.65 5.44 -2.77
N GLU A 57 -10.42 4.12 -2.88
CA GLU A 57 -10.01 3.51 -4.15
C GLU A 57 -11.10 3.63 -5.22
N ALA A 58 -12.38 3.50 -4.84
CA ALA A 58 -13.51 3.68 -5.75
C ALA A 58 -13.65 5.13 -6.21
N GLU A 59 -13.59 6.08 -5.28
CA GLU A 59 -13.70 7.52 -5.52
C GLU A 59 -12.63 8.05 -6.48
N ASN A 60 -11.42 7.51 -6.40
CA ASN A 60 -10.31 7.86 -7.28
C ASN A 60 -10.54 7.45 -8.74
N ARG A 61 -11.42 6.46 -8.99
CA ARG A 61 -11.80 5.95 -10.32
C ARG A 61 -10.62 5.50 -11.19
N LEU A 62 -9.48 5.20 -10.55
CA LEU A 62 -8.30 4.69 -11.23
C LEU A 62 -8.39 3.17 -11.39
N ILE A 63 -8.01 2.68 -12.56
CA ILE A 63 -7.79 1.25 -12.78
C ILE A 63 -6.32 0.99 -12.46
N PRO A 64 -6.00 0.19 -11.43
CA PRO A 64 -4.62 -0.09 -11.05
C PRO A 64 -3.95 -0.96 -12.11
N ASN A 65 -2.62 -0.92 -12.13
CA ASN A 65 -1.84 -1.84 -12.95
C ASN A 65 -2.13 -3.29 -12.52
N PRO A 66 -2.61 -4.18 -13.40
CA PRO A 66 -2.94 -5.55 -13.01
C PRO A 66 -1.76 -6.32 -12.45
N THR A 67 -0.53 -6.03 -12.91
CA THR A 67 0.68 -6.72 -12.43
C THR A 67 1.07 -6.25 -11.04
N LEU A 68 0.97 -4.94 -10.74
CA LEU A 68 1.20 -4.41 -9.40
C LEU A 68 0.12 -4.91 -8.42
N LEU A 69 -1.14 -4.93 -8.85
CA LEU A 69 -2.23 -5.49 -8.06
C LEU A 69 -2.00 -6.98 -7.77
N LYS A 70 -1.57 -7.77 -8.76
CA LYS A 70 -1.24 -9.18 -8.57
C LYS A 70 -0.11 -9.35 -7.56
N SER A 71 0.96 -8.55 -7.67
CA SER A 71 2.06 -8.56 -6.71
C SER A 71 1.60 -8.22 -5.29
N ARG A 72 0.68 -7.25 -5.12
CA ARG A 72 0.04 -6.93 -3.84
C ARG A 72 -0.60 -8.15 -3.20
N LEU A 73 -1.48 -8.83 -3.94
CA LEU A 73 -2.25 -9.95 -3.40
C LEU A 73 -1.36 -11.14 -3.04
N LEU A 74 -0.30 -11.38 -3.84
CA LEU A 74 0.70 -12.40 -3.53
C LEU A 74 1.45 -12.06 -2.25
N PHE A 75 1.88 -10.80 -2.08
CA PHE A 75 2.52 -10.32 -0.86
C PHE A 75 1.62 -10.48 0.37
N ASP A 76 0.35 -10.08 0.27
CA ASP A 76 -0.63 -10.19 1.36
C ASP A 76 -0.89 -11.65 1.76
N GLY A 77 -0.75 -12.57 0.81
CA GLY A 77 -0.83 -14.02 1.02
C GLY A 77 0.47 -14.70 1.47
N GLY A 78 1.59 -13.96 1.60
CA GLY A 78 2.89 -14.49 1.98
C GLY A 78 3.71 -15.12 0.83
N TYR A 79 3.25 -15.03 -0.41
CA TYR A 79 3.91 -15.56 -1.61
C TYR A 79 4.96 -14.56 -2.14
N TYR A 80 5.99 -14.29 -1.35
CA TYR A 80 6.97 -13.23 -1.61
C TYR A 80 7.79 -13.45 -2.89
N SER A 81 8.21 -14.69 -3.16
CA SER A 81 8.97 -15.02 -4.36
C SER A 81 8.15 -14.76 -5.64
N GLU A 82 6.89 -15.18 -5.64
CA GLU A 82 5.97 -14.98 -6.76
C GLU A 82 5.61 -13.50 -6.93
N ALA A 83 5.47 -12.76 -5.82
CA ALA A 83 5.24 -11.32 -5.84
C ALA A 83 6.43 -10.59 -6.49
N THR A 84 7.67 -10.96 -6.17
CA THR A 84 8.89 -10.42 -6.79
C THR A 84 8.92 -10.71 -8.28
N ILE A 85 8.64 -11.96 -8.69
CA ILE A 85 8.59 -12.35 -10.10
C ILE A 85 7.58 -11.50 -10.89
N GLN A 86 6.44 -11.11 -10.30
CA GLN A 86 5.51 -10.20 -10.98
C GLN A 86 6.12 -8.80 -11.16
N LEU A 87 6.80 -8.26 -10.15
CA LEU A 87 7.40 -6.92 -10.21
C LEU A 87 8.56 -6.85 -11.21
N GLU A 88 9.35 -7.92 -11.33
CA GLU A 88 10.48 -8.00 -12.26
C GLU A 88 10.05 -7.99 -13.73
N LYS A 89 8.83 -8.44 -14.05
CA LYS A 89 8.27 -8.37 -15.41
C LYS A 89 7.99 -6.93 -15.87
N LEU A 90 7.84 -5.99 -14.95
CA LEU A 90 7.52 -4.61 -15.28
C LEU A 90 8.80 -3.86 -15.63
N ALA A 91 8.94 -3.43 -16.87
CA ALA A 91 9.99 -2.49 -17.25
C ALA A 91 9.68 -1.09 -16.67
N PRO A 92 10.51 -0.52 -15.78
CA PRO A 92 10.24 0.78 -15.15
C PRO A 92 9.95 1.91 -16.15
N GLU A 93 10.59 1.88 -17.31
CA GLU A 93 10.47 2.89 -18.36
C GLU A 93 9.10 2.89 -19.04
N ARG A 94 8.31 1.82 -18.84
CA ARG A 94 6.94 1.69 -19.35
C ARG A 94 5.89 2.03 -18.30
N LEU A 95 6.30 2.34 -17.07
CA LEU A 95 5.43 2.66 -15.96
C LEU A 95 5.34 4.18 -15.77
N LYS A 96 4.17 4.66 -15.36
CA LYS A 96 4.03 6.03 -14.84
C LYS A 96 4.81 6.18 -13.54
N LEU A 97 5.13 7.42 -13.16
CA LEU A 97 5.92 7.68 -11.95
C LEU A 97 5.28 7.03 -10.71
N GLU A 98 3.97 7.15 -10.55
CA GLU A 98 3.20 6.56 -9.44
C GLU A 98 3.38 5.04 -9.36
N GLU A 99 3.31 4.37 -10.51
CA GLU A 99 3.50 2.93 -10.63
C GLU A 99 4.95 2.51 -10.38
N GLN A 100 5.93 3.34 -10.78
CA GLN A 100 7.34 3.11 -10.48
C GLN A 100 7.60 3.21 -8.97
N VAL A 101 7.04 4.22 -8.31
CA VAL A 101 7.13 4.37 -6.85
C VAL A 101 6.47 3.19 -6.14
N GLU A 102 5.28 2.79 -6.59
CA GLU A 102 4.60 1.60 -6.05
C GLU A 102 5.45 0.33 -6.23
N LYS A 103 6.00 0.10 -7.42
CA LYS A 103 6.88 -1.05 -7.68
C LYS A 103 8.07 -1.06 -6.72
N GLN A 104 8.75 0.07 -6.58
CA GLN A 104 9.93 0.21 -5.73
C GLN A 104 9.57 -0.03 -4.25
N TYR A 105 8.46 0.54 -3.79
CA TYR A 105 7.91 0.32 -2.45
C TYR A 105 7.62 -1.16 -2.18
N ARG A 106 6.98 -1.85 -3.13
CA ARG A 106 6.64 -3.28 -3.01
C ARG A 106 7.89 -4.15 -2.91
N LEU A 107 8.93 -3.85 -3.71
CA LEU A 107 10.23 -4.52 -3.59
C LEU A 107 10.86 -4.31 -2.21
N ALA A 108 10.79 -3.09 -1.66
CA ALA A 108 11.29 -2.81 -0.32
C ALA A 108 10.56 -3.62 0.76
N ARG A 109 9.22 -3.67 0.68
CA ARG A 109 8.36 -4.46 1.58
C ARG A 109 8.67 -5.94 1.52
N ILE A 110 8.88 -6.48 0.32
CA ILE A 110 9.25 -7.89 0.13
C ILE A 110 10.62 -8.16 0.75
N ALA A 111 11.63 -7.36 0.41
CA ALA A 111 12.99 -7.49 0.95
C ALA A 111 13.00 -7.45 2.49
N GLN A 112 12.21 -6.56 3.09
CA GLN A 112 12.09 -6.50 4.55
C GLN A 112 11.46 -7.79 5.12
N LYS A 113 10.41 -8.33 4.48
CA LYS A 113 9.75 -9.56 4.93
C LYS A 113 10.58 -10.81 4.72
N THR A 114 11.52 -10.81 3.78
CA THR A 114 12.44 -11.92 3.52
C THR A 114 13.77 -11.82 4.27
N GLY A 115 13.96 -10.79 5.11
CA GLY A 115 15.17 -10.59 5.90
C GLY A 115 16.35 -9.97 5.13
N GLU A 116 16.12 -9.49 3.91
CA GLU A 116 17.12 -8.78 3.10
C GLU A 116 17.22 -7.29 3.52
N THR A 117 17.62 -7.04 4.77
CA THR A 117 17.54 -5.71 5.43
C THR A 117 18.22 -4.58 4.64
N GLU A 118 19.45 -4.77 4.15
CA GLU A 118 20.16 -3.74 3.40
C GLU A 118 19.49 -3.40 2.06
N LYS A 119 18.95 -4.41 1.39
CA LYS A 119 18.16 -4.21 0.16
C LYS A 119 16.85 -3.47 0.46
N ALA A 120 16.20 -3.78 1.58
CA ALA A 120 15.01 -3.07 2.03
C ALA A 120 15.32 -1.59 2.31
N ARG A 121 16.42 -1.28 3.03
CA ARG A 121 16.86 0.09 3.31
C ARG A 121 17.07 0.88 2.02
N ALA A 122 17.89 0.37 1.11
CA ALA A 122 18.16 1.02 -0.17
C ALA A 122 16.88 1.25 -0.98
N ALA A 123 15.97 0.27 -0.99
CA ALA A 123 14.71 0.38 -1.71
C ALA A 123 13.73 1.38 -1.06
N TYR A 124 13.70 1.49 0.28
CA TYR A 124 12.89 2.51 0.97
C TYR A 124 13.41 3.91 0.71
N ILE A 125 14.73 4.15 0.79
CA ILE A 125 15.34 5.44 0.47
C ILE A 125 14.93 5.87 -0.94
N LYS A 126 15.07 4.98 -1.92
CA LYS A 126 14.68 5.26 -3.29
C LYS A 126 13.18 5.55 -3.44
N THR A 127 12.33 4.82 -2.71
CA THR A 127 10.88 5.08 -2.71
C THR A 127 10.55 6.47 -2.16
N ILE A 128 11.22 6.88 -1.07
CA ILE A 128 11.06 8.20 -0.45
C ILE A 128 11.45 9.29 -1.45
N GLU A 129 12.62 9.17 -2.09
CA GLU A 129 13.13 10.16 -3.04
C GLU A 129 12.23 10.34 -4.25
N MET A 130 11.75 9.23 -4.83
CA MET A 130 10.90 9.25 -6.02
C MET A 130 9.46 9.72 -5.69
N GLY A 131 8.95 9.37 -4.51
CA GLY A 131 7.55 9.58 -4.13
C GLY A 131 7.25 10.82 -3.30
N LYS A 132 8.26 11.58 -2.87
CA LYS A 132 8.11 12.71 -1.92
C LYS A 132 7.10 13.78 -2.30
N ASN A 133 6.78 13.94 -3.59
CA ASN A 133 5.86 14.94 -4.12
C ASN A 133 4.53 14.35 -4.62
N LEU A 134 4.32 13.04 -4.44
CA LEU A 134 3.09 12.37 -4.86
C LEU A 134 2.11 12.33 -3.69
N ASP A 135 0.82 12.47 -3.99
CA ASP A 135 -0.28 12.18 -3.05
C ASP A 135 -0.48 10.66 -2.91
N LEU A 136 0.60 9.96 -2.56
CA LEU A 136 0.64 8.52 -2.36
C LEU A 136 1.38 8.22 -1.07
N TYR A 137 0.80 7.34 -0.27
CA TYR A 137 1.34 6.97 1.04
C TYR A 137 2.71 6.27 0.98
N TYR A 138 3.17 5.84 -0.20
CA TYR A 138 4.37 5.02 -0.37
C TYR A 138 5.63 5.68 0.19
N ALA A 139 5.84 6.98 -0.04
CA ALA A 139 7.00 7.70 0.51
C ALA A 139 6.92 7.79 2.05
N ALA A 140 5.76 8.19 2.58
CA ALA A 140 5.57 8.30 4.02
C ALA A 140 5.71 6.97 4.75
N ASN A 141 5.10 5.91 4.22
CA ASN A 141 5.21 4.59 4.82
C ASN A 141 6.61 4.01 4.69
N SER A 142 7.34 4.34 3.62
CA SER A 142 8.75 3.96 3.48
C SER A 142 9.61 4.63 4.54
N ALA A 143 9.38 5.91 4.83
CA ALA A 143 10.07 6.62 5.91
C ALA A 143 9.74 6.00 7.27
N LEU A 144 8.46 5.69 7.56
CA LEU A 144 8.08 4.98 8.77
C LEU A 144 8.82 3.62 8.91
N LEU A 145 8.79 2.79 7.87
CA LEU A 145 9.38 1.45 7.92
C LEU A 145 10.92 1.48 7.96
N LEU A 146 11.54 2.45 7.31
CA LEU A 146 12.97 2.69 7.39
C LEU A 146 13.37 3.18 8.78
N GLY A 147 12.57 4.05 9.40
CA GLY A 147 12.74 4.45 10.79
C GLY A 147 12.70 3.26 11.75
N ASN A 148 11.76 2.33 11.56
CA ASN A 148 11.71 1.10 12.35
C ASN A 148 12.98 0.26 12.18
N ILE A 149 13.49 0.12 10.95
CA ILE A 149 14.75 -0.62 10.70
C ILE A 149 15.92 0.05 11.42
N TYR A 150 16.03 1.38 11.38
CA TYR A 150 17.07 2.11 12.09
C TYR A 150 16.94 1.96 13.60
N GLU A 151 15.72 2.00 14.11
CA GLU A 151 15.45 1.82 15.53
C GLU A 151 15.87 0.42 16.01
N ASP A 152 15.49 -0.62 15.27
CA ASP A 152 15.87 -2.01 15.54
C ASP A 152 17.39 -2.22 15.50
N ALA A 153 18.10 -1.42 14.67
CA ALA A 153 19.56 -1.41 14.59
C ALA A 153 20.26 -0.58 15.69
N GLY A 154 19.49 0.10 16.55
CA GLY A 154 20.03 1.02 17.58
C GLY A 154 20.46 2.38 17.04
N GLU A 155 20.18 2.68 15.76
CA GLU A 155 20.51 3.93 15.08
C GLU A 155 19.46 5.01 15.36
N LYS A 156 19.37 5.41 16.64
CA LYS A 156 18.28 6.25 17.18
C LYS A 156 18.05 7.56 16.41
N GLU A 157 19.10 8.31 16.12
CA GLU A 157 18.98 9.61 15.44
C GLU A 157 18.43 9.44 14.01
N LEU A 158 18.93 8.44 13.28
CA LEU A 158 18.43 8.13 11.94
C LEU A 158 16.96 7.69 11.97
N ALA A 159 16.56 6.92 12.99
CA ALA A 159 15.16 6.55 13.18
C ALA A 159 14.27 7.79 13.38
N MET A 160 14.68 8.71 14.26
CA MET A 160 13.95 9.95 14.54
C MET A 160 13.82 10.84 13.30
N ASP A 161 14.89 10.97 12.51
CA ASP A 161 14.87 11.72 11.24
C ASP A 161 13.86 11.13 10.26
N MET A 162 13.81 9.81 10.12
CA MET A 162 12.86 9.13 9.25
C MET A 162 11.42 9.29 9.73
N TYR A 163 11.16 9.23 11.05
CA TYR A 163 9.81 9.49 11.58
C TYR A 163 9.39 10.94 11.35
N ARG A 164 10.28 11.91 11.54
CA ARG A 164 10.00 13.33 11.21
C ARG A 164 9.70 13.50 9.72
N GLN A 165 10.46 12.84 8.86
CA GLN A 165 10.22 12.87 7.41
C GLN A 165 8.87 12.24 7.04
N CYS A 166 8.50 11.12 7.67
CA CYS A 166 7.16 10.53 7.52
C CYS A 166 6.05 11.55 7.85
N LEU A 167 6.26 12.37 8.88
CA LEU A 167 5.32 13.39 9.33
C LEU A 167 5.32 14.67 8.47
N SER A 168 6.32 14.88 7.61
CA SER A 168 6.34 16.02 6.69
C SER A 168 5.59 15.77 5.39
N PHE A 169 5.38 14.51 5.00
CA PHE A 169 4.68 14.19 3.75
C PHE A 169 3.18 14.47 3.81
N ASP A 170 2.66 14.94 2.67
CA ASP A 170 1.23 15.08 2.44
C ASP A 170 0.70 13.95 1.57
N PHE A 171 -0.38 13.33 2.03
CA PHE A 171 -1.01 12.17 1.39
C PHE A 171 -2.34 11.85 2.08
N HIS A 172 -3.30 11.31 1.32
CA HIS A 172 -4.64 10.99 1.84
C HIS A 172 -4.78 9.55 2.35
N THR A 173 -4.45 8.55 1.53
CA THR A 173 -4.69 7.13 1.88
C THR A 173 -3.83 6.69 3.07
N TYR A 174 -4.41 6.01 4.07
CA TYR A 174 -3.71 5.56 5.28
C TYR A 174 -3.08 6.67 6.15
N ARG A 175 -3.43 7.95 5.93
CA ARG A 175 -2.81 9.09 6.62
C ARG A 175 -2.80 8.96 8.14
N GLY A 176 -3.97 8.62 8.71
CA GLY A 176 -4.13 8.50 10.16
C GLY A 176 -3.26 7.41 10.77
N SER A 177 -3.24 6.22 10.17
CA SER A 177 -2.49 5.08 10.70
C SER A 177 -0.97 5.29 10.59
N ILE A 178 -0.49 5.70 9.42
CA ILE A 178 0.95 5.89 9.18
C ILE A 178 1.52 7.01 10.07
N ARG A 179 0.86 8.18 10.09
CA ARG A 179 1.33 9.31 10.90
C ARG A 179 1.16 9.05 12.39
N GLY A 180 0.12 8.33 12.79
CA GLY A 180 -0.09 7.93 14.18
C GLY A 180 1.06 7.07 14.70
N LEU A 181 1.45 6.05 13.94
CA LEU A 181 2.59 5.20 14.26
C LEU A 181 3.89 6.01 14.30
N ALA A 182 4.19 6.82 13.29
CA ALA A 182 5.40 7.65 13.27
C ALA A 182 5.50 8.58 14.50
N LYS A 183 4.38 9.20 14.93
CA LYS A 183 4.34 10.00 16.16
C LYS A 183 4.61 9.18 17.41
N GLN A 184 4.02 7.98 17.51
CA GLN A 184 4.23 7.09 18.65
C GLN A 184 5.69 6.65 18.76
N HIS A 185 6.31 6.28 17.64
CA HIS A 185 7.72 5.90 17.62
C HIS A 185 8.62 7.09 17.96
N LEU A 186 8.40 8.25 17.32
CA LEU A 186 9.17 9.47 17.60
C LEU A 186 9.10 9.87 19.08
N SER A 187 7.89 9.91 19.66
CA SER A 187 7.69 10.27 21.07
C SER A 187 8.35 9.30 22.07
N ARG A 188 8.63 8.06 21.68
CA ARG A 188 9.34 7.09 22.53
C ARG A 188 10.86 7.27 22.47
N LEU A 189 11.36 7.84 21.38
CA LEU A 189 12.78 8.10 21.19
C LEU A 189 13.18 9.50 21.66
N GLU A 190 12.27 10.47 21.72
CA GLU A 190 12.51 11.76 22.37
C GLU A 190 12.61 11.64 23.89
#